data_AF-A0A960X270-F1
#
_entry.id   AF-A0A960X270-F1
#
_cell.length_a   1.000
_cell.length_b   1.000
_cell.length_c   1.000
_cell.angle_alpha   90.00
_cell.angle_beta   90.00
_cell.angle_gamma   90.00
#
_symmetry.space_group_name_H-M   'P 1'
#
loop_
_entity.id
_entity.type
_entity.pdbx_description
1 polymer ?
#
loop_
_entity_poly.entity_id
_entity_poly.type
_entity_poly.pdbx_seq_one_letter_code
_entity_poly.pdbx_strand_id
1 'polypeptide(L)'
;LKLSTALIDGNFDELRMAEREDPSKVYLSHLLNSYDTKKKSVLKAQTLNALLPGAGFLYVGQKQSAFTSFLLNGLFIWASVHFYSKGNYAAGAIFTSFETGWYFGGIYGAGESAKLYNERLYEDLAYPILSKQGYFPVLMLRFGF
;
A
#
# COMPACT_ATOMS: atom_id res chain seq x y z
N LEU A 1 -15.04 18.52 18.35
CA LEU A 1 -13.72 19.06 17.95
C LEU A 1 -12.64 17.98 18.01
N LYS A 2 -12.32 17.38 19.16
CA LYS A 2 -11.28 16.32 19.21
C LYS A 2 -11.60 15.10 18.32
N LEU A 3 -12.84 14.59 18.37
CA LEU A 3 -13.28 13.45 17.54
C LEU A 3 -13.31 13.77 16.03
N SER A 4 -13.73 14.97 15.65
CA SER A 4 -13.75 15.37 14.23
C SER A 4 -12.33 15.47 13.66
N THR A 5 -11.38 16.01 14.42
CA THR A 5 -9.97 16.06 14.05
C THR A 5 -9.38 14.64 13.95
N ALA A 6 -9.64 13.77 14.93
CA ALA A 6 -9.19 12.38 14.89
C ALA A 6 -9.72 11.60 13.67
N LEU A 7 -11.00 11.82 13.29
CA LEU A 7 -11.60 11.22 12.10
C LEU A 7 -10.97 11.73 10.79
N ILE A 8 -10.69 13.03 10.73
CA ILE A 8 -10.05 13.67 9.56
C ILE A 8 -8.60 13.20 9.41
N ASP A 9 -7.86 13.11 10.52
CA ASP A 9 -6.44 12.78 10.55
C ASP A 9 -6.17 11.27 10.53
N GLY A 10 -7.21 10.42 10.51
CA GLY A 10 -7.03 8.97 10.54
C GLY A 10 -6.33 8.46 11.80
N ASN A 11 -6.43 9.20 12.92
CA ASN A 11 -5.73 8.86 14.16
C ASN A 11 -6.43 7.69 14.87
N PHE A 12 -6.04 6.47 14.53
CA PHE A 12 -6.64 5.25 15.07
C PHE A 12 -6.58 5.14 16.60
N ASP A 13 -5.56 5.70 17.25
CA ASP A 13 -5.44 5.66 18.70
C ASP A 13 -6.51 6.53 19.36
N GLU A 14 -6.68 7.77 18.88
CA GLU A 14 -7.73 8.66 19.37
C GLU A 14 -9.14 8.15 19.03
N LEU A 15 -9.33 7.52 17.86
CA LEU A 15 -10.61 6.91 17.49
C LEU A 15 -10.98 5.72 18.39
N ARG A 16 -10.00 4.87 18.72
CA ARG A 16 -10.20 3.74 19.65
C ARG A 16 -10.43 4.21 21.08
N MET A 17 -9.80 5.30 21.51
CA MET A 17 -10.11 5.91 22.81
C MET A 17 -11.54 6.45 22.84
N ALA A 18 -11.95 7.17 21.79
CA ALA A 18 -13.30 7.72 21.69
C ALA A 18 -14.40 6.65 21.61
N GLU A 19 -14.12 5.50 20.98
CA GLU A 19 -15.00 4.33 20.98
C GLU A 19 -15.17 3.74 22.39
N ARG A 20 -14.07 3.65 23.17
CA ARG A 20 -14.10 3.12 24.54
C ARG A 20 -14.80 4.05 25.52
N GLU A 21 -14.63 5.36 25.36
CA GLU A 21 -15.27 6.37 26.21
C GLU A 21 -16.78 6.45 25.98
N ASP A 22 -17.23 6.18 24.76
CA ASP A 22 -18.65 6.29 24.39
C ASP A 22 -19.11 5.14 23.48
N PRO A 23 -19.51 4.01 24.08
CA PRO A 23 -19.98 2.84 23.34
C PRO A 23 -21.25 3.09 22.53
N SER A 24 -21.96 4.20 22.75
CA SER A 24 -23.16 4.54 21.97
C SER A 24 -22.83 4.95 20.53
N LYS A 25 -21.57 5.28 20.23
CA LYS A 25 -21.07 5.61 18.89
C LYS A 25 -20.79 4.37 18.04
N VAL A 26 -21.83 3.58 17.77
CA VAL A 26 -21.77 2.32 16.99
C VAL A 26 -21.13 2.48 15.61
N TYR A 27 -21.16 3.68 15.02
CA TYR A 27 -20.50 3.94 13.74
C TYR A 27 -18.96 3.86 13.82
N LEU A 28 -18.36 4.20 14.97
CA LEU A 28 -16.91 4.10 15.16
C LEU A 28 -16.46 2.65 15.24
N SER A 29 -17.17 1.82 16.01
CA SER A 29 -16.86 0.39 16.11
C SER A 29 -17.03 -0.32 14.77
N HIS A 30 -18.08 0.03 14.01
CA HIS A 30 -18.26 -0.50 12.66
C HIS A 30 -17.14 -0.08 11.71
N LEU A 31 -16.69 1.19 11.76
CA LEU A 31 -15.56 1.67 10.96
C LEU A 31 -14.27 0.92 11.31
N LEU A 32 -13.91 0.88 12.60
CA LEU A 32 -12.66 0.28 13.08
C LEU A 32 -12.61 -1.22 12.77
N ASN A 33 -13.69 -1.95 13.03
CA ASN A 33 -13.77 -3.37 12.73
C ASN A 33 -13.73 -3.64 11.21
N SER A 34 -14.41 -2.82 10.40
CA SER A 34 -14.38 -2.93 8.94
C SER A 34 -12.97 -2.68 8.39
N TYR A 35 -12.28 -1.68 8.94
CA TYR A 35 -10.91 -1.37 8.57
C TYR A 35 -9.95 -2.49 8.96
N ASP A 36 -9.97 -2.93 10.22
CA ASP A 36 -9.07 -3.96 10.74
C ASP A 36 -9.23 -5.31 10.03
N THR A 37 -10.45 -5.64 9.56
CA THR A 37 -10.73 -6.86 8.81
C THR A 37 -10.21 -6.81 7.36
N LYS A 38 -10.23 -5.63 6.73
CA LYS A 38 -9.94 -5.48 5.29
C LYS A 38 -8.54 -4.98 4.98
N LYS A 39 -7.86 -4.33 5.94
CA LYS A 39 -6.52 -3.76 5.74
C LYS A 39 -5.52 -4.82 5.26
N LYS A 40 -4.58 -4.39 4.43
CA LYS A 40 -3.48 -5.21 3.91
C LYS A 40 -2.21 -4.95 4.71
N SER A 41 -1.42 -6.00 4.90
CA SER A 41 -0.12 -5.88 5.57
C SER A 41 0.93 -5.40 4.58
N VAL A 42 1.59 -4.28 4.90
CA VAL A 42 2.71 -3.72 4.13
C VAL A 42 3.86 -4.71 4.05
N LEU A 43 4.25 -5.27 5.21
CA LEU A 43 5.32 -6.27 5.28
C LEU A 43 4.99 -7.50 4.42
N LYS A 44 3.74 -7.98 4.46
CA LYS A 44 3.32 -9.11 3.63
C LYS A 44 3.40 -8.79 2.13
N ALA A 45 3.04 -7.58 1.71
CA ALA A 45 3.18 -7.16 0.32
C ALA A 45 4.66 -7.14 -0.11
N GLN A 46 5.54 -6.60 0.73
CA GLN A 46 6.98 -6.57 0.48
C GLN A 46 7.58 -7.97 0.42
N THR A 47 7.30 -8.84 1.39
CA THR A 47 7.86 -10.20 1.41
C THR A 47 7.37 -11.04 0.24
N LEU A 48 6.10 -10.94 -0.14
CA LEU A 48 5.59 -11.61 -1.34
C LEU A 48 6.33 -11.12 -2.59
N ASN A 49 6.52 -9.81 -2.74
CA ASN A 49 7.23 -9.27 -3.89
C ASN A 49 8.73 -9.61 -3.91
N ALA A 50 9.34 -9.77 -2.74
CA ALA A 50 10.73 -10.20 -2.59
C ALA A 50 10.93 -11.69 -2.88
N LEU A 51 9.89 -12.52 -2.78
CA LEU A 51 9.97 -13.93 -3.18
C LEU A 51 9.71 -14.10 -4.68
N LEU A 52 8.73 -13.35 -5.19
CA LEU A 52 8.34 -13.39 -6.59
C LEU A 52 7.94 -11.98 -7.05
N PRO A 53 8.71 -11.36 -7.97
CA PRO A 53 8.35 -10.06 -8.51
C PRO A 53 6.92 -10.05 -9.06
N GLY A 54 6.10 -9.12 -8.55
CA GLY A 54 4.69 -8.98 -8.90
C GLY A 54 3.72 -9.58 -7.88
N ALA A 55 4.14 -10.53 -7.04
CA ALA A 55 3.23 -11.18 -6.09
C ALA A 55 2.70 -10.22 -5.01
N GLY A 56 3.51 -9.25 -4.57
CA GLY A 56 3.08 -8.22 -3.63
C GLY A 56 2.02 -7.29 -4.22
N PHE A 57 2.18 -6.89 -5.49
CA PHE A 57 1.17 -6.13 -6.22
C PHE A 57 -0.12 -6.91 -6.42
N LEU A 58 -0.02 -8.21 -6.69
CA LEU A 58 -1.19 -9.07 -6.82
C LEU A 58 -1.96 -9.18 -5.49
N TYR A 59 -1.25 -9.27 -4.36
CA TYR A 59 -1.84 -9.31 -3.01
C TYR A 59 -2.70 -8.07 -2.69
N VAL A 60 -2.30 -6.90 -3.19
CA VAL A 60 -3.06 -5.63 -3.07
C VAL A 60 -4.03 -5.38 -4.21
N GLY A 61 -4.19 -6.33 -5.14
CA GLY A 61 -5.15 -6.28 -6.24
C GLY A 61 -4.68 -5.54 -7.51
N GLN A 62 -3.43 -5.07 -7.56
CA GLN A 62 -2.86 -4.38 -8.71
C GLN A 62 -2.33 -5.36 -9.77
N LYS A 63 -3.24 -5.92 -10.58
CA LYS A 63 -2.90 -6.93 -11.60
C LYS A 63 -1.94 -6.41 -12.67
N GLN A 64 -2.11 -5.17 -13.11
CA GLN A 64 -1.24 -4.56 -14.13
C GLN A 64 0.19 -4.42 -13.59
N SER A 65 0.35 -3.82 -12.41
CA SER A 65 1.65 -3.69 -11.74
C SER A 65 2.31 -5.05 -11.48
N ALA A 66 1.52 -6.06 -11.08
CA ALA A 66 2.01 -7.41 -10.88
C ALA A 66 2.59 -8.01 -12.17
N PHE A 67 1.86 -7.90 -13.28
CA PHE A 67 2.29 -8.41 -14.58
C PHE A 67 3.52 -7.68 -15.11
N THR A 68 3.54 -6.34 -15.04
CA THR A 68 4.68 -5.53 -15.48
C THR A 68 5.92 -5.83 -14.65
N SER A 69 5.78 -5.99 -13.33
CA SER A 69 6.89 -6.37 -12.45
C SER A 69 7.46 -7.73 -12.83
N PHE A 70 6.63 -8.75 -13.01
CA PHE A 70 7.07 -10.07 -13.43
C PHE A 70 7.83 -10.05 -14.76
N LEU A 71 7.28 -9.36 -15.77
CA LEU A 71 7.90 -9.28 -17.09
C LEU A 71 9.24 -8.54 -17.08
N LEU A 72 9.33 -7.39 -16.41
CA LEU A 72 10.55 -6.59 -16.42
C LEU A 72 11.68 -7.28 -15.67
N ASN A 73 11.40 -7.86 -14.49
CA ASN A 73 12.41 -8.62 -13.75
C ASN A 73 12.86 -9.84 -14.57
N GLY A 74 11.92 -10.59 -15.16
CA GLY A 74 12.25 -11.71 -16.03
C GLY A 74 13.10 -11.31 -17.24
N LEU A 75 12.79 -10.18 -17.87
CA LEU A 75 13.52 -9.66 -19.02
C LEU A 75 14.95 -9.23 -18.65
N PHE A 76 15.13 -8.53 -17.53
CA PHE A 76 16.46 -8.08 -17.11
C PHE A 76 17.33 -9.23 -16.63
N ILE A 77 16.77 -10.20 -15.89
CA ILE A 77 17.48 -11.44 -15.53
C ILE A 77 17.92 -12.17 -16.79
N TRP A 78 17.00 -12.37 -17.75
CA TRP A 78 17.32 -13.03 -19.02
C TRP A 78 18.41 -12.28 -19.79
N ALA A 79 18.30 -10.96 -19.91
CA ALA A 79 19.29 -10.13 -20.60
C ALA A 79 20.66 -10.20 -19.94
N SER A 80 20.73 -10.13 -18.61
CA SER A 80 21.97 -10.29 -17.84
C SER A 80 22.64 -11.62 -18.15
N VAL A 81 21.91 -12.75 -18.00
CA VAL A 81 22.42 -14.09 -18.30
C VAL A 81 22.86 -14.21 -19.77
N HIS A 82 22.06 -13.67 -20.69
CA HIS A 82 22.38 -13.69 -22.12
C HIS A 82 23.71 -13.00 -22.41
N PHE A 83 23.92 -11.77 -21.93
CA PHE A 83 25.14 -11.01 -22.19
C PHE A 83 26.38 -11.65 -21.54
N TYR A 84 26.26 -12.13 -20.30
CA TYR A 84 27.35 -12.87 -19.66
C TYR A 84 27.72 -14.14 -20.44
N SER A 85 26.73 -14.91 -20.91
CA SER A 85 26.97 -16.13 -21.70
C SER A 85 27.64 -15.86 -23.05
N LYS A 86 27.49 -14.66 -23.60
CA LYS A 86 28.11 -14.22 -24.87
C LYS A 86 29.45 -13.51 -24.68
N GLY A 87 29.96 -13.44 -23.44
CA GLY A 87 31.22 -12.77 -23.10
C GLY A 87 31.14 -11.24 -23.08
N ASN A 88 29.93 -10.66 -23.18
CA ASN A 88 29.73 -9.22 -23.06
C ASN A 88 29.49 -8.84 -21.59
N TYR A 89 30.57 -8.84 -20.81
CA TYR A 89 30.52 -8.59 -19.36
C TYR A 89 30.04 -7.17 -19.01
N ALA A 90 30.36 -6.17 -19.84
CA ALA A 90 29.94 -4.79 -19.61
C ALA A 90 28.41 -4.66 -19.71
N ALA A 91 27.82 -5.19 -20.78
CA ALA A 91 26.36 -5.20 -20.91
C ALA A 91 25.69 -6.04 -19.81
N GLY A 92 26.25 -7.21 -19.48
CA GLY A 92 25.76 -8.05 -18.38
C GLY A 92 25.73 -7.30 -17.04
N ALA A 93 26.79 -6.56 -16.72
CA ALA A 93 26.87 -5.75 -15.50
C ALA A 93 25.85 -4.60 -15.48
N ILE A 94 25.64 -3.92 -16.61
CA ILE A 94 24.63 -2.86 -16.74
C ILE A 94 23.23 -3.42 -16.47
N PHE A 95 22.85 -4.51 -17.13
CA PHE A 95 21.53 -5.13 -16.94
C PHE A 95 21.33 -5.67 -15.53
N THR A 96 22.36 -6.24 -14.91
CA THR A 96 22.31 -6.68 -13.51
C THR A 96 22.11 -5.51 -12.56
N SER A 97 22.74 -4.36 -12.84
CA SER A 97 22.56 -3.14 -12.04
C SER A 97 21.13 -2.61 -12.16
N PHE A 98 20.57 -2.60 -13.36
CA PHE A 98 19.16 -2.25 -13.56
C PHE A 98 18.22 -3.22 -12.87
N GLU A 99 18.46 -4.52 -12.98
CA GLU A 99 17.64 -5.51 -12.29
C GLU A 99 17.67 -5.29 -10.78
N THR A 100 18.84 -5.06 -10.21
CA THR A 100 18.98 -4.82 -8.77
C THR A 100 18.14 -3.62 -8.33
N GLY A 101 18.24 -2.50 -9.04
CA GLY A 101 17.45 -1.30 -8.74
C GLY A 101 15.94 -1.54 -8.92
N TRP A 102 15.56 -2.22 -10.00
CA TRP A 102 14.16 -2.52 -10.31
C TRP A 102 13.54 -3.48 -9.30
N TYR A 103 14.29 -4.50 -8.88
CA TYR A 103 13.89 -5.52 -7.93
C TYR A 103 13.59 -4.91 -6.56
N PHE A 104 14.53 -4.12 -6.01
CA PHE A 104 14.30 -3.41 -4.75
C PHE A 104 13.18 -2.38 -4.87
N GLY A 105 13.14 -1.63 -5.98
CA GLY A 105 12.06 -0.70 -6.27
C GLY A 105 10.68 -1.38 -6.25
N GLY A 106 10.58 -2.59 -6.80
CA GLY A 106 9.36 -3.39 -6.77
C GLY A 106 8.95 -3.79 -5.36
N ILE A 107 9.89 -4.19 -4.50
CA ILE A 107 9.62 -4.55 -3.10
C ILE A 107 9.02 -3.36 -2.35
N TYR A 108 9.70 -2.21 -2.38
CA TYR A 108 9.20 -1.00 -1.71
C TYR A 108 7.89 -0.51 -2.33
N GLY A 109 7.76 -0.55 -3.65
CA GLY A 109 6.55 -0.16 -4.37
C GLY A 109 5.34 -1.03 -4.04
N ALA A 110 5.51 -2.33 -3.82
CA ALA A 110 4.44 -3.21 -3.34
C ALA A 110 4.02 -2.85 -1.91
N GLY A 111 4.98 -2.51 -1.04
CA GLY A 111 4.72 -2.00 0.30
C GLY A 111 3.92 -0.70 0.29
N GLU A 112 4.36 0.27 -0.51
CA GLU A 112 3.68 1.56 -0.70
C GLU A 112 2.27 1.37 -1.26
N SER A 113 2.10 0.44 -2.20
CA SER A 113 0.79 0.10 -2.74
C SER A 113 -0.16 -0.47 -1.69
N ALA A 114 0.35 -1.23 -0.71
CA ALA A 114 -0.44 -1.70 0.42
C ALA A 114 -0.80 -0.55 1.38
N LYS A 115 0.11 0.41 1.57
CA LYS A 115 -0.14 1.62 2.35
C LYS A 115 -1.26 2.45 1.72
N LEU A 116 -1.14 2.80 0.45
CA LEU A 116 -2.15 3.53 -0.32
C LEU A 116 -3.50 2.80 -0.37
N TYR A 117 -3.49 1.46 -0.44
CA TYR A 117 -4.72 0.67 -0.33
C TYR A 117 -5.42 0.88 1.02
N ASN A 118 -4.66 0.86 2.12
CA ASN A 118 -5.20 1.05 3.46
C ASN A 118 -5.71 2.48 3.67
N GLU A 119 -5.01 3.49 3.17
CA GLU A 119 -5.45 4.88 3.22
C GLU A 119 -6.80 5.06 2.50
N ARG A 120 -6.92 4.59 1.26
CA ARG A 120 -8.18 4.63 0.50
C ARG A 120 -9.31 3.88 1.19
N LEU A 121 -9.01 2.70 1.75
CA LEU A 121 -9.98 1.93 2.52
C LEU A 121 -10.51 2.74 3.72
N TYR A 122 -9.64 3.47 4.41
CA TYR A 122 -10.06 4.32 5.51
C TYR A 122 -10.92 5.49 5.03
N GLU A 123 -10.50 6.19 3.97
CA GLU A 123 -11.25 7.30 3.38
C GLU A 123 -12.67 6.87 2.98
N ASP A 124 -12.80 5.73 2.29
CA ASP A 124 -14.10 5.17 1.88
C ASP A 124 -15.02 4.88 3.08
N LEU A 125 -14.45 4.46 4.22
CA LEU A 125 -15.20 4.19 5.44
C LEU A 125 -15.53 5.46 6.24
N ALA A 126 -14.61 6.43 6.27
CA ALA A 126 -14.73 7.65 7.06
C ALA A 126 -15.62 8.71 6.39
N TYR A 127 -15.57 8.82 5.06
CA TYR A 127 -16.34 9.80 4.27
C TYR A 127 -17.85 9.82 4.59
N PRO A 128 -18.60 8.69 4.59
CA PRO A 128 -20.02 8.71 4.92
C PRO A 128 -20.30 9.13 6.38
N ILE A 129 -19.34 8.92 7.29
CA ILE A 129 -19.48 9.30 8.71
C ILE A 129 -19.26 10.79 8.87
N LEU A 130 -18.22 11.34 8.26
CA LEU A 130 -17.94 12.78 8.24
C LEU A 130 -19.13 13.56 7.65
N SER A 131 -19.74 13.01 6.59
CA SER A 131 -20.94 13.56 5.97
C SER A 131 -22.15 13.58 6.89
N LYS A 132 -22.49 12.43 7.48
CA LYS A 132 -23.70 12.29 8.33
C LYS A 132 -23.59 13.06 9.66
N GLN A 133 -22.40 13.18 10.22
CA GLN A 133 -22.18 13.84 11.51
C GLN A 133 -21.91 15.35 11.38
N GLY A 134 -21.93 15.90 10.16
CA GLY A 134 -21.67 17.32 9.93
C GLY A 134 -20.23 17.73 10.24
N TYR A 135 -19.28 16.79 10.22
CA TYR A 135 -17.86 17.02 10.51
C TYR A 135 -17.06 17.47 9.28
N PHE A 136 -17.71 17.79 8.15
CA PHE A 136 -17.05 18.21 6.92
C PHE A 136 -16.30 19.54 7.05
N PRO A 137 -14.98 19.59 6.77
CA PRO A 137 -14.35 20.74 6.17
C PRO A 137 -14.46 20.66 4.63
N VAL A 138 -14.65 21.81 3.98
CA VAL A 138 -14.85 21.98 2.52
C VAL A 138 -13.63 21.58 1.66
N LEU A 139 -12.47 21.26 2.26
CA LEU A 139 -11.25 20.91 1.54
C LEU A 139 -10.50 19.75 2.22
N MET A 140 -10.64 18.52 1.70
CA MET A 140 -9.73 17.41 2.01
C MET A 140 -8.56 17.45 1.04
N LEU A 141 -7.51 18.21 1.38
CA LEU A 141 -6.19 18.12 0.76
C LEU A 141 -5.14 17.98 1.86
N ARG A 142 -5.10 16.82 2.52
CA ARG A 142 -3.90 16.37 3.24
C ARG A 142 -3.69 14.89 3.01
N PHE A 143 -2.68 14.61 2.20
CA PHE A 143 -2.16 13.28 1.92
C PHE A 143 -1.25 12.84 3.08
N GLY A 144 -1.38 11.58 3.50
CA GLY A 144 -0.36 10.83 4.24
C GLY A 144 -0.56 10.78 5.76
N PHE A 145 -1.01 9.61 6.25
CA PHE A 145 -0.75 9.13 7.62
C PHE A 145 0.28 8.00 7.55
#